data_AF-A0A359EAW9-F1
#
_entry.id   AF-A0A359EAW9-F1
#
_cell.length_a   1.000
_cell.length_b   1.000
_cell.length_c   1.000
_cell.angle_alpha   90.00
_cell.angle_beta   90.00
_cell.angle_gamma   90.00
#
_symmetry.space_group_name_H-M   'P 1'
#
loop_
_entity.id
_entity.type
_entity.pdbx_description
1 polymer ?
#
loop_
_entity_poly.entity_id
_entity_poly.type
_entity_poly.pdbx_seq_one_letter_code
_entity_poly.pdbx_strand_id
1 'polypeptide(L)' 'MTRRVEGLEQLVSHEWLKLSPEDARLFDIEDGEWVNVSSRRGQGASACDGYLPLGRVLDDLPL' A
#
# COMPACT_ATOMS: atom_id res chain seq x y z
N MET A 1 -13.22 -11.30 -6.74
CA MET A 1 -13.93 -11.38 -8.05
C MET A 1 -13.50 -10.28 -9.02
N THR A 2 -13.09 -9.12 -8.55
CA THR A 2 -12.73 -7.95 -9.37
C THR A 2 -11.42 -8.07 -10.15
N ARG A 3 -10.45 -8.88 -9.70
CA ARG A 3 -9.19 -9.11 -10.44
C ARG A 3 -9.39 -9.67 -11.86
N ARG A 4 -10.47 -10.41 -12.11
CA ARG A 4 -10.75 -11.01 -13.42
C ARG A 4 -11.48 -10.08 -14.39
N VAL A 5 -11.82 -8.85 -13.97
CA VAL A 5 -12.49 -7.87 -14.82
C VAL A 5 -11.41 -7.03 -15.50
N GLU A 6 -11.36 -7.10 -16.83
CA GLU A 6 -10.39 -6.35 -17.62
C GLU A 6 -10.46 -4.84 -17.30
N GLY A 7 -9.29 -4.23 -17.11
CA GLY A 7 -9.14 -2.81 -16.81
C GLY A 7 -9.09 -2.45 -15.32
N LEU A 8 -9.71 -3.22 -14.42
CA LEU A 8 -9.67 -2.89 -12.97
C LEU A 8 -8.29 -3.11 -12.33
N GLU A 9 -7.50 -4.05 -12.85
CA GLU A 9 -6.11 -4.26 -12.42
C GLU A 9 -5.21 -3.06 -12.75
N GLN A 10 -5.58 -2.19 -13.69
CA GLN A 10 -4.80 -0.98 -14.01
C GLN A 10 -4.98 0.11 -12.95
N LEU A 11 -6.13 0.13 -12.25
CA LEU A 11 -6.41 1.10 -11.19
C LEU A 11 -5.71 0.74 -9.89
N VAL A 12 -5.68 -0.56 -9.57
CA VAL A 12 -5.02 -1.09 -8.37
C VAL A 12 -4.37 -2.43 -8.75
N SER A 13 -3.12 -2.34 -9.16
CA SER A 13 -2.35 -3.49 -9.67
C SER A 13 -1.79 -4.39 -8.57
N HIS A 14 -1.67 -3.87 -7.35
CA HIS A 14 -1.06 -4.56 -6.23
C HIS A 14 -1.89 -4.42 -4.96
N GLU A 15 -1.74 -5.40 -4.07
CA GLU A 15 -2.30 -5.35 -2.74
C GLU A 15 -1.36 -4.54 -1.84
N TRP A 16 -1.81 -3.36 -1.45
CA TRP A 16 -1.05 -2.42 -0.64
C TRP A 16 -1.38 -2.58 0.84
N LEU A 17 -0.35 -2.66 1.69
CA LEU A 17 -0.50 -2.58 3.13
C LEU A 17 -0.58 -1.10 3.53
N LYS A 18 -1.77 -0.67 3.96
CA LYS A 18 -1.97 0.66 4.52
C LYS A 18 -1.49 0.68 5.97
N LEU A 19 -0.47 1.49 6.23
CA LEU A 19 0.15 1.62 7.55
C LEU A 19 0.06 3.06 8.04
N SER A 20 -0.21 3.25 9.33
CA SER A 20 -0.20 4.59 9.91
C SER A 20 1.23 5.17 9.90
N PRO A 21 1.41 6.51 9.82
CA PRO A 21 2.74 7.11 9.86
C PRO A 21 3.50 6.91 11.18
N GLU A 22 2.77 6.59 12.26
CA GLU A 22 3.37 6.29 13.56
C GLU A 22 3.90 4.86 13.58
N ASP A 23 3.12 3.90 13.07
CA ASP A 23 3.53 2.51 12.95
C ASP A 23 4.65 2.33 11.91
N ALA A 24 4.58 3.04 10.77
CA ALA A 24 5.63 3.02 9.75
C ALA A 24 6.99 3.46 10.33
N ARG A 25 7.00 4.50 11.17
CA ARG A 25 8.22 4.93 11.89
C ARG A 25 8.66 3.93 12.95
N LEU A 26 7.73 3.29 13.65
CA LEU A 26 8.05 2.31 14.68
C LEU A 26 8.76 1.08 14.08
N PHE A 27 8.34 0.67 12.89
CA PHE A 27 8.89 -0.48 12.19
C PHE A 27 9.96 -0.10 11.16
N ASP A 28 10.31 1.18 11.06
CA ASP A 28 11.28 1.75 10.09
C ASP A 28 10.96 1.36 8.64
N ILE A 29 9.67 1.41 8.29
CA ILE A 29 9.17 1.02 6.98
C ILE A 29 8.95 2.26 6.12
N GLU A 30 9.53 2.26 4.92
CA GLU A 30 9.36 3.31 3.92
C GLU A 30 8.12 3.09 3.04
N ASP A 31 7.64 4.17 2.43
CA ASP A 31 6.57 4.08 1.43
C ASP A 31 7.04 3.32 0.18
N GLY A 32 6.23 2.39 -0.30
CA GLY A 32 6.58 1.47 -1.39
C GLY A 32 7.44 0.28 -0.99
N GLU A 33 7.86 0.16 0.28
CA GLU A 33 8.70 -0.94 0.74
C GLU A 33 7.92 -2.26 0.85
N TRP A 34 8.52 -3.37 0.39
CA TRP A 34 7.93 -4.69 0.54
C TRP A 34 8.11 -5.22 1.95
N VAL A 35 7.00 -5.50 2.63
CA VAL A 35 7.01 -6.03 4.00
C VAL A 35 6.34 -7.39 4.08
N ASN A 36 6.78 -8.19 5.07
CA ASN A 36 6.21 -9.49 5.36
C ASN A 36 5.24 -9.39 6.55
N VAL A 37 3.96 -9.61 6.28
CA VAL A 37 2.89 -9.60 7.28
C VAL A 37 2.65 -11.03 7.73
N SER A 38 2.92 -11.30 9.01
CA SER A 38 2.68 -12.61 9.61
C SER A 38 1.50 -12.59 10.58
N SER A 39 0.75 -13.69 10.63
CA SER A 39 -0.38 -13.91 11.52
C SER A 39 -0.39 -15.36 11.98
N ARG A 40 -1.21 -15.66 13.01
CA ARG A 40 -1.42 -17.04 13.50
C ARG A 40 -1.90 -18.01 12.42
N ARG A 41 -2.48 -17.51 11.33
CA ARG A 41 -3.04 -18.32 10.23
C ARG A 41 -2.11 -18.44 9.02
N GLY A 42 -0.97 -17.74 9.00
CA GLY A 42 -0.06 -17.73 7.85
C GLY A 42 0.66 -16.40 7.69
N GLN A 43 1.49 -16.33 6.65
CA GLN A 43 2.31 -15.17 6.29
C GLN A 43 2.06 -14.77 4.85
N GLY A 44 2.20 -13.47 4.54
CA GLY A 44 2.06 -12.92 3.19
C GLY A 44 2.91 -11.67 3.02
N ALA A 45 3.47 -11.49 1.82
CA ALA A 45 4.21 -10.29 1.47
C ALA A 45 3.27 -9.26 0.82
N SER A 46 3.41 -7.98 1.18
CA SER A 46 2.68 -6.87 0.56
C SER A 46 3.56 -5.62 0.56
N ALA A 47 3.40 -4.78 -0.45
CA ALA A 47 4.08 -3.49 -0.48
C ALA A 47 3.35 -2.51 0.46
N CYS A 48 4.10 -1.77 1.27
CA CYS A 48 3.57 -0.71 2.11
C CYS A 48 3.18 0.49 1.27
N ASP A 49 1.97 0.97 1.50
CA ASP A 49 1.51 2.29 1.08
C ASP A 49 1.43 3.11 2.35
N GLY A 50 2.43 3.96 2.54
CA GLY A 50 2.52 4.88 3.65
C GLY A 50 1.33 5.82 3.57
N TYR A 51 0.45 5.79 4.59
CA TYR A 51 -0.78 6.56 4.56
C TYR A 51 -0.46 8.07 4.62
N LEU A 52 -0.24 8.69 3.46
CA LEU A 52 -0.26 10.14 3.32
C LEU A 52 -1.71 10.58 3.57
N PRO A 53 -1.98 11.49 4.52
CA PRO A 53 -3.31 12.05 4.67
C PRO A 53 -3.74 12.60 3.30
N LEU A 54 -4.99 12.35 2.93
CA LEU A 54 -5.67 12.62 1.64
C LEU A 54 -5.52 14.04 1.03
N GLY A 55 -4.64 14.89 1.55
CA GLY A 55 -4.35 16.24 1.06
C GLY A 55 -3.03 16.43 0.30
N ARG A 56 -2.22 15.38 0.03
CA ARG A 56 -0.93 15.53 -0.70
C ARG A 56 -0.88 14.92 -2.11
N VAL A 57 -1.91 14.19 -2.53
CA VAL A 57 -1.94 13.50 -3.83
C VAL A 57 -2.25 14.45 -5.01
N LEU A 58 -2.55 15.73 -4.73
CA LEU A 58 -2.88 16.72 -5.77
C LEU A 58 -1.70 17.56 -6.27
N ASP A 59 -0.51 17.47 -5.66
CA ASP A 59 0.62 18.35 -6.02
C ASP A 59 1.56 17.77 -7.11
N ASP A 60 1.46 16.47 -7.44
CA ASP A 60 2.32 15.79 -8.43
C ASP A 60 1.61 15.40 -9.74
N LEU A 61 0.43 15.97 -10.01
CA LEU A 61 -0.19 15.89 -11.34
C LEU A 61 0.39 17.01 -12.23
N PRO A 62 1.13 16.70 -13.31
CA PRO A 62 1.48 17.73 -14.29
C PRO A 62 0.19 18.26 -14.93
N LEU A 63 0.01 19.59 -14.86
CA LEU A 63 -1.02 20.34 -15.61
C LEU A 63 -0.89 20.09 -17.12
#